data_AF-A0A8T5MUD6-F1
#
_entry.id   AF-A0A8T5MUD6-F1
#
_cell.length_a   1.000
_cell.length_b   1.000
_cell.length_c   1.000
_cell.angle_alpha   90.00
_cell.angle_beta   90.00
_cell.angle_gamma   90.00
#
_symmetry.space_group_name_H-M   'P 1'
#
loop_
_entity.id
_entity.type
_entity.pdbx_description
1 polymer ?
#
loop_
_entity_poly.entity_id
_entity_poly.type
_entity_poly.pdbx_seq_one_letter_code
_entity_poly.pdbx_strand_id
1 'polypeptide(L)'
;MPISQAPYTRKYAHTASRGHESLVTCGYCGRQVPRYKTFIKFRGFRITDPTILQQVDRNDIHMGRQKMYVCPSCARFHKIVQRGKTVQKKHQARR
;
A
#
# COMPACT_ATOMS: atom_id res chain seq x y z
N MET A 1 13.27 -18.24 -11.51
CA MET A 1 12.97 -16.88 -12.04
C MET A 1 13.62 -15.85 -11.13
N PRO A 2 14.50 -14.95 -11.61
CA PRO A 2 15.16 -13.99 -10.73
C PRO A 2 14.14 -12.95 -10.23
N ILE A 3 14.03 -12.83 -8.91
CA ILE A 3 13.12 -11.93 -8.21
C ILE A 3 13.63 -10.49 -8.39
N SER A 4 12.91 -9.68 -9.17
CA SER A 4 13.18 -8.25 -9.29
C SER A 4 12.83 -7.54 -7.97
N GLN A 5 13.83 -7.05 -7.23
CA GLN A 5 13.62 -6.14 -6.09
C GLN A 5 13.23 -4.76 -6.61
N ALA A 6 11.94 -4.55 -6.85
CA ALA A 6 11.38 -3.21 -6.74
C ALA A 6 11.50 -2.77 -5.25
N PRO A 7 11.75 -1.48 -4.94
CA PRO A 7 11.92 -0.99 -3.56
C PRO A 7 10.62 -0.99 -2.75
N TYR A 8 9.53 -1.39 -3.40
CA TYR A 8 8.29 -1.74 -2.77
C TYR A 8 8.11 -3.24 -2.99
N THR A 9 7.65 -3.95 -1.96
CA THR A 9 7.20 -5.33 -2.13
C THR A 9 6.03 -5.31 -3.10
N ARG A 10 6.30 -5.59 -4.38
CA ARG A 10 5.30 -6.00 -5.36
C ARG A 10 4.77 -7.35 -4.91
N LYS A 11 3.97 -7.37 -3.84
CA LYS A 11 3.09 -8.50 -3.57
C LYS A 11 1.92 -8.37 -4.54
N TYR A 12 2.20 -8.49 -5.85
CA TYR A 12 1.20 -8.99 -6.79
C TYR A 12 1.06 -10.50 -6.51
N ALA A 13 0.66 -10.81 -5.28
CA ALA A 13 0.40 -12.16 -4.83
C ALA A 13 -1.01 -12.45 -5.33
N HIS A 14 -1.07 -12.97 -6.55
CA HIS A 14 -2.26 -13.63 -7.03
C HIS A 14 -2.63 -14.74 -6.06
N THR A 15 -3.92 -14.95 -5.85
CA THR A 15 -4.39 -16.20 -5.24
C THR A 15 -3.97 -17.37 -6.14
N ALA A 16 -3.69 -18.53 -5.54
CA ALA A 16 -3.20 -19.70 -6.26
C ALA A 16 -4.14 -20.16 -7.40
N SER A 17 -5.45 -19.90 -7.26
CA SER A 17 -6.44 -20.09 -8.32
C SER A 17 -6.49 -18.88 -9.26
N ARG A 18 -6.15 -19.11 -10.53
CA ARG A 18 -6.32 -18.14 -11.62
C ARG A 18 -7.77 -18.18 -12.11
N GLY A 19 -8.32 -17.02 -12.49
CA GLY A 19 -9.66 -16.92 -13.08
C GLY A 19 -10.32 -15.58 -12.79
N HIS A 20 -10.99 -15.48 -11.64
CA HIS A 20 -11.73 -14.29 -11.23
C HIS A 20 -11.30 -13.85 -9.83
N GLU A 21 -10.84 -12.60 -9.72
CA GLU A 21 -10.44 -12.01 -8.45
C GLU A 21 -11.41 -10.90 -8.02
N SER A 22 -11.53 -10.70 -6.70
CA SER A 22 -12.37 -9.61 -6.16
C SER A 22 -11.87 -8.24 -6.63
N LEU A 23 -12.79 -7.45 -7.18
CA LEU A 23 -12.57 -6.05 -7.49
C LEU A 23 -12.78 -5.21 -6.23
N VAL A 24 -11.94 -4.20 -6.05
CA VAL A 24 -12.04 -3.25 -4.94
C VAL A 24 -11.94 -1.83 -5.48
N THR A 25 -12.74 -0.95 -4.89
CA THR A 25 -12.78 0.47 -5.24
C THR A 25 -11.56 1.19 -4.64
N CYS A 26 -10.85 1.96 -5.48
CA CYS A 26 -9.78 2.83 -5.02
C CYS A 26 -10.35 3.98 -4.18
N GLY A 27 -9.85 4.17 -2.96
CA GLY A 27 -10.29 5.23 -2.05
C GLY A 27 -9.87 6.66 -2.45
N TYR A 28 -9.17 6.84 -3.57
CA TYR A 28 -8.81 8.16 -4.11
C TYR A 28 -9.58 8.48 -5.39
N CYS A 29 -9.47 7.64 -6.42
CA CYS A 29 -10.05 7.92 -7.74
C CYS A 29 -11.34 7.14 -8.05
N GLY A 30 -11.83 6.30 -7.14
CA GLY A 30 -13.07 5.54 -7.32
C GLY A 30 -13.02 4.41 -8.36
N ARG A 31 -11.90 4.18 -9.05
CA ARG A 31 -11.78 3.09 -10.03
C ARG A 31 -11.83 1.73 -9.36
N GLN A 32 -12.50 0.77 -9.99
CA GLN A 32 -12.46 -0.63 -9.60
C GLN A 32 -11.16 -1.27 -10.07
N VAL A 33 -10.42 -1.89 -9.15
CA VAL A 33 -9.14 -2.53 -9.42
C VAL A 33 -9.12 -3.90 -8.74
N PRO A 34 -8.59 -4.94 -9.39
CA PRO A 34 -8.40 -6.24 -8.74
C PRO A 34 -7.60 -6.12 -7.45
N ARG A 35 -8.05 -6.79 -6.40
CA ARG A 35 -7.52 -6.66 -5.04
C ARG A 35 -6.00 -6.91 -4.98
N TYR A 36 -5.48 -7.94 -5.67
CA TYR A 36 -4.04 -8.26 -5.70
C TYR A 36 -3.16 -7.12 -6.25
N LYS A 37 -3.72 -6.23 -7.07
CA LYS A 37 -3.01 -5.13 -7.72
C LYS A 37 -3.03 -3.85 -6.91
N THR A 38 -3.84 -3.79 -5.84
CA THR A 38 -4.01 -2.61 -5.00
C THR A 38 -2.99 -2.55 -3.86
N PHE A 39 -2.68 -1.33 -3.42
CA PHE A 39 -1.88 -1.08 -2.22
C PHE A 39 -2.81 -0.79 -1.04
N ILE A 40 -2.51 -1.38 0.11
CA ILE A 40 -3.28 -1.13 1.33
C ILE A 40 -2.65 0.07 2.05
N LYS A 41 -3.46 1.09 2.30
CA LYS A 41 -3.12 2.21 3.18
C LYS A 41 -4.14 2.24 4.29
N PHE A 42 -3.70 2.49 5.51
CA PHE A 42 -4.62 2.74 6.61
C PHE A 42 -4.77 4.24 6.78
N ARG A 43 -6.00 4.72 6.85
CA ARG A 43 -6.32 6.10 7.23
C ARG A 43 -6.96 6.05 8.61
N GLY A 44 -6.52 6.92 9.49
CA GLY A 44 -7.08 7.07 10.82
C GLY A 44 -6.65 8.41 11.37
N PHE A 45 -7.38 8.89 12.35
CA PHE A 45 -6.99 10.07 13.10
C PHE A 45 -5.98 9.64 14.16
N ARG A 46 -4.85 10.35 14.25
CA ARG A 46 -3.91 10.18 15.35
C ARG A 46 -3.85 11.50 16.09
N ILE A 47 -4.35 11.52 17.31
CA ILE A 47 -4.16 12.64 18.22
C ILE A 47 -2.71 12.57 18.69
N THR A 48 -1.87 13.43 18.16
CA THR A 48 -0.46 13.55 18.57
C THR A 48 -0.20 14.78 19.42
N ASP A 49 -1.21 15.62 19.62
CA ASP A 49 -1.04 16.86 20.38
C ASP A 49 -0.86 16.56 21.87
N PRO A 50 0.24 17.01 22.48
CA PRO A 50 0.57 16.69 23.86
C PRO A 50 -0.41 17.31 24.85
N THR A 51 -1.02 18.45 24.52
CA THR A 51 -2.02 19.12 25.37
C THR A 51 -3.30 18.32 25.49
N ILE A 52 -3.80 17.75 24.38
CA ILE A 52 -5.00 16.92 24.36
C ILE A 52 -4.73 15.57 25.06
N LEU A 53 -3.54 15.01 24.86
CA LEU A 53 -3.13 13.73 25.48
C LEU A 53 -2.93 13.82 27.00
N GLN A 54 -2.76 15.02 27.56
CA GLN A 54 -2.71 15.24 29.01
C GLN A 54 -4.10 15.39 29.63
N GLN A 55 -5.10 15.80 28.83
CA GLN A 55 -6.47 16.07 29.29
C GLN A 55 -7.38 14.85 29.18
N VAL A 56 -7.03 13.87 28.35
CA VAL A 56 -7.87 12.70 28.06
C VAL A 56 -7.12 11.43 28.40
N ASP A 57 -7.77 10.54 29.15
CA ASP A 57 -7.21 9.23 29.50
C ASP A 57 -7.03 8.37 28.25
N ARG A 58 -5.83 7.77 28.11
CA ARG A 58 -5.46 6.99 26.92
C ARG A 58 -6.37 5.79 26.67
N ASN A 59 -7.02 5.29 27.71
CA ASN A 59 -7.93 4.15 27.63
C ASN A 59 -9.28 4.50 26.98
N ASP A 60 -9.68 5.78 27.04
CA ASP A 60 -10.94 6.27 26.46
C ASP A 60 -10.77 6.78 25.02
N ILE A 61 -9.53 6.78 24.51
CA ILE A 61 -9.23 7.27 23.16
C ILE A 61 -9.43 6.15 22.13
N HIS A 62 -10.66 6.03 21.63
CA HIS A 62 -10.99 5.12 20.53
C HIS A 62 -10.71 5.77 19.16
N MET A 63 -9.45 5.73 18.71
CA MET A 63 -9.08 6.21 17.37
C MET A 63 -9.38 5.18 16.29
N GLY A 64 -10.39 5.47 15.46
CA GLY A 64 -10.76 4.62 14.32
C GLY A 64 -9.66 4.56 13.25
N ARG A 65 -9.27 3.33 12.88
CA ARG A 65 -8.35 3.07 11.76
C ARG A 65 -9.09 2.36 10.64
N GLN A 66 -9.35 3.08 9.55
CA GLN A 66 -9.98 2.53 8.36
C GLN A 66 -8.96 2.01 7.35
N LYS A 67 -9.20 0.81 6.84
CA LYS A 67 -8.42 0.22 5.75
C LYS A 67 -8.89 0.79 4.41
N MET A 68 -7.96 1.35 3.64
CA MET A 68 -8.20 1.91 2.31
C MET A 68 -7.37 1.19 1.25
N TYR A 69 -7.99 0.89 0.12
CA TYR A 69 -7.33 0.33 -1.05
C TYR A 69 -6.97 1.43 -2.05
N VAL A 70 -5.77 1.35 -2.61
CA VAL A 70 -5.22 2.38 -3.49
C VAL A 70 -4.76 1.75 -4.80
N CYS A 71 -5.19 2.31 -5.92
CA CYS A 71 -4.78 1.84 -7.23
C CYS A 71 -3.32 2.23 -7.55
N PRO A 72 -2.66 1.55 -8.50
CA PRO A 72 -1.26 1.83 -8.83
C PRO A 72 -0.98 3.26 -9.30
N SER A 73 -1.93 3.93 -9.98
CA SER A 73 -1.75 5.32 -10.43
C SER A 73 -1.78 6.29 -9.25
N CYS A 74 -2.81 6.21 -8.40
CA CYS A 74 -2.91 7.04 -7.19
C CYS A 74 -1.78 6.77 -6.20
N ALA A 75 -1.35 5.51 -6.07
CA ALA A 75 -0.22 5.16 -5.21
C ALA A 75 1.09 5.84 -5.66
N ARG A 76 1.30 6.00 -6.97
CA ARG A 76 2.44 6.74 -7.53
C ARG A 76 2.29 8.24 -7.34
N PHE A 77 1.11 8.79 -7.62
CA PHE A 77 0.84 10.23 -7.52
C PHE A 77 1.00 10.74 -6.08
N HIS A 78 0.42 10.03 -5.11
CA HIS A 78 0.52 10.37 -3.69
C HIS A 78 1.82 9.91 -3.01
N LYS A 79 2.82 9.48 -3.79
CA LYS A 79 4.13 8.99 -3.29
C LYS A 79 4.01 7.90 -2.21
N ILE A 80 2.90 7.15 -2.19
CA ILE A 80 2.70 5.99 -1.31
C ILE A 80 3.66 4.87 -1.71
N VAL A 81 3.96 4.79 -3.01
CA VAL A 81 4.94 3.87 -3.58
C VAL A 81 6.08 4.67 -4.18
N GLN A 82 7.30 4.42 -3.73
CA GLN A 82 8.50 5.00 -4.31
C GLN A 82 8.91 4.23 -5.57
N ARG A 83 9.31 4.95 -6.63
CA ARG A 83 9.89 4.32 -7.81
C ARG A 83 11.24 3.72 -7.44
N GLY A 84 11.41 2.43 -7.70
CA GLY A 84 12.72 1.81 -7.66
C GLY A 84 13.66 2.44 -8.61
N LYS A 85 14.87 2.74 -8.13
CA LYS A 85 16.04 2.58 -8.98
C LYS A 85 16.03 1.11 -9.39
N THR A 86 15.61 0.83 -10.61
CA THR A 86 15.95 -0.44 -11.24
C THR A 86 17.46 -0.50 -11.19
N VAL A 87 18.03 -1.40 -10.40
CA VAL A 87 19.40 -1.82 -10.68
C VAL A 87 19.29 -2.48 -12.04
N GLN A 88 19.57 -1.73 -13.10
CA GLN A 88 19.85 -2.33 -14.40
C GLN A 88 20.97 -3.32 -14.09
N LYS A 89 20.68 -4.61 -14.11
CA LYS A 89 21.73 -5.63 -14.06
C LYS A 89 22.51 -5.45 -15.35
N LYS A 90 23.48 -4.53 -15.35
CA LYS A 90 24.27 -4.18 -16.53
C LYS A 90 25.02 -5.42 -17.04
N HIS A 91 25.28 -6.38 -16.14
CA HIS A 91 25.75 -7.70 -16.48
C HIS A 91 25.12 -8.74 -15.53
N GLN A 92 24.27 -9.63 -16.03
CA GLN A 92 24.36 -11.04 -15.62
C GLN A 92 25.69 -11.55 -16.20
N ALA A 93 26.80 -11.09 -15.62
CA ALA A 93 28.10 -11.66 -15.85
C ALA A 93 28.10 -13.06 -15.23
N ARG A 94 28.70 -14.00 -15.96
CA ARG A 94 28.97 -15.41 -15.62
C ARG A 94 27.89 -16.41 -16.03
N ARG A 95 27.85 -16.69 -17.33
CA ARG A 95 28.15 -18.06 -17.79
C ARG A 95 29.65 -18.27 -17.68
#